data_AF-A0A6B2LFK3-F1
#
_entry.id   AF-A0A6B2LFK3-F1
#
_cell.length_a   1.000
_cell.length_b   1.000
_cell.length_c   1.000
_cell.angle_alpha   90.00
_cell.angle_beta   90.00
_cell.angle_gamma   90.00
#
_symmetry.space_group_name_H-M   'P 1'
#
loop_
_entity.id
_entity.type
_entity.pdbx_description
1 polymer ?
#
loop_
_entity_poly.entity_id
_entity_poly.type
_entity_poly.pdbx_seq_one_letter_code
_entity_poly.pdbx_strand_id
1 'polypeptide(L)'
;MDYDAKLIAEHLTLIEEENLKRLRVKELVGLNWTKKEAEDLSPNVLVIVRHFNKMTSWVSTEILRKKSSRTQVIKKFIQIAQICLEMCNFSSLMVILSGLELTVITRLRRTWEEVKVKKCFKILEKIKNEFSLSSNYKNYRLLYQKCIENKKPFIPLLAVHLQDIVFIHEGNQDYTNKETETFNFEKITMFADSVHQLTLIQKRSYGLKVESPEFITDLVSCKTYTEKEAYEESLKIEPRKQN
;
A
#
# COMPACT_ATOMS: atom_id res chain seq x y z
N MET A 1 -13.85 -6.32 12.92
CA MET A 1 -12.94 -7.48 12.73
C MET A 1 -13.68 -8.82 12.70
N ASP A 2 -14.99 -8.83 12.39
CA ASP A 2 -15.84 -10.00 12.58
C ASP A 2 -16.04 -10.82 11.28
N TYR A 3 -15.79 -10.20 10.12
CA TYR A 3 -15.76 -10.86 8.81
C TYR A 3 -14.51 -11.70 8.58
N ASP A 4 -14.59 -12.79 7.81
CA ASP A 4 -13.44 -13.63 7.51
C ASP A 4 -12.27 -12.87 6.84
N ALA A 5 -11.04 -13.33 7.08
CA ALA A 5 -9.84 -12.69 6.53
C ALA A 5 -9.85 -12.62 4.99
N LYS A 6 -10.39 -13.65 4.32
CA LYS A 6 -10.49 -13.70 2.87
C LYS A 6 -11.44 -12.62 2.34
N LEU A 7 -12.63 -12.51 2.92
CA LEU A 7 -13.62 -11.50 2.53
C LEU A 7 -13.06 -10.07 2.70
N ILE A 8 -12.30 -9.83 3.78
CA ILE A 8 -11.64 -8.54 3.99
C ILE A 8 -10.60 -8.28 2.88
N ALA A 9 -9.75 -9.26 2.55
CA ALA A 9 -8.75 -9.11 1.50
C ALA A 9 -9.38 -8.87 0.11
N GLU A 10 -10.48 -9.55 -0.21
CA GLU A 10 -11.22 -9.37 -1.46
C GLU A 10 -11.82 -7.97 -1.57
N HIS A 11 -12.40 -7.43 -0.49
CA HIS A 11 -12.92 -6.06 -0.49
C HIS A 11 -11.85 -4.99 -0.58
N LEU A 12 -10.74 -5.15 0.14
CA LEU A 12 -9.59 -4.26 -0.01
C LEU A 12 -9.08 -4.26 -1.46
N THR A 13 -9.04 -5.43 -2.09
CA THR A 13 -8.65 -5.60 -3.50
C THR A 13 -9.64 -4.91 -4.45
N LEU A 14 -10.94 -5.05 -4.24
CA LEU A 14 -11.96 -4.38 -5.06
C LEU A 14 -11.85 -2.85 -4.98
N ILE A 15 -11.67 -2.30 -3.77
CA ILE A 15 -11.51 -0.85 -3.58
C ILE A 15 -10.25 -0.35 -4.27
N GLU A 16 -9.13 -1.05 -4.11
CA GLU A 16 -7.85 -0.63 -4.70
C GLU A 16 -7.81 -0.84 -6.22
N GLU A 17 -8.44 -1.88 -6.77
CA GLU A 17 -8.62 -2.07 -8.20
C GLU A 17 -9.39 -0.89 -8.81
N GLU A 18 -10.48 -0.46 -8.18
CA GLU A 18 -11.26 0.69 -8.63
C GLU A 18 -10.46 1.99 -8.59
N ASN A 19 -9.73 2.24 -7.50
CA ASN A 19 -8.85 3.40 -7.40
C ASN A 19 -7.76 3.39 -8.48
N LEU A 20 -7.15 2.23 -8.73
CA LEU A 20 -6.13 2.07 -9.76
C LEU A 20 -6.69 2.32 -11.15
N LYS A 21 -7.89 1.83 -11.49
CA LYS A 21 -8.55 2.07 -12.78
C LYS A 21 -8.88 3.54 -13.05
N ARG A 22 -9.13 4.32 -12.00
CA ARG A 22 -9.42 5.77 -12.11
C ARG A 22 -8.18 6.62 -12.36
N LEU A 23 -7.00 6.14 -11.99
CA LEU A 23 -5.74 6.86 -12.18
C LEU A 23 -5.49 7.16 -13.66
N ARG A 24 -5.25 8.42 -14.02
CA ARG A 24 -5.00 8.82 -15.41
C ARG A 24 -3.52 9.11 -15.63
N VAL A 25 -2.98 8.71 -16.78
CA VAL A 25 -1.57 8.96 -17.16
C VAL A 25 -1.19 10.44 -17.07
N LYS A 26 -2.09 11.37 -17.43
CA LYS A 26 -1.84 12.82 -17.34
C LYS A 26 -1.50 13.32 -15.92
N GLU A 27 -1.94 12.59 -14.90
CA GLU A 27 -1.66 12.90 -13.49
C GLU A 27 -0.21 12.60 -13.12
N LEU A 28 0.49 11.83 -13.95
CA LEU A 28 1.88 11.45 -13.76
C LEU A 28 2.85 12.31 -14.59
N VAL A 29 2.34 13.12 -15.52
CA VAL A 29 3.17 13.95 -16.39
C VAL A 29 3.82 15.07 -15.57
N GLY A 30 5.13 15.29 -15.78
CA GLY A 30 5.87 16.41 -15.18
C GLY A 30 5.77 16.49 -13.66
N LEU A 31 5.68 15.33 -13.00
CA LEU A 31 5.56 15.20 -11.54
C LEU A 31 4.38 15.98 -10.94
N ASN A 32 3.25 16.05 -11.67
CA ASN A 32 2.10 16.86 -11.25
C ASN A 32 1.63 16.63 -9.80
N TRP A 33 1.78 15.41 -9.27
CA TRP A 33 1.37 15.07 -7.90
C TRP A 33 2.27 15.67 -6.80
N THR A 34 3.44 16.22 -7.15
CA THR A 34 4.35 16.88 -6.20
C THR A 34 4.17 18.40 -6.17
N LYS A 35 3.35 18.95 -7.08
CA LYS A 35 3.13 20.40 -7.22
C LYS A 35 2.11 20.91 -6.19
N LYS A 36 2.06 22.23 -6.01
CA LYS A 36 1.10 22.87 -5.10
C LYS A 36 -0.35 22.62 -5.55
N GLU A 37 -0.55 22.51 -6.86
CA GLU A 37 -1.84 22.29 -7.53
C GLU A 37 -2.16 20.79 -7.69
N ALA A 38 -1.48 19.90 -6.93
CA ALA A 38 -1.65 18.45 -7.06
C ALA A 38 -3.10 17.96 -6.89
N GLU A 39 -3.92 18.68 -6.13
CA GLU A 39 -5.36 18.41 -5.98
C GLU A 39 -6.10 18.43 -7.33
N ASP A 40 -5.76 19.40 -8.18
CA ASP A 40 -6.40 19.57 -9.49
C ASP A 40 -5.70 18.74 -10.57
N LEU A 41 -4.36 18.67 -10.50
CA LEU A 41 -3.54 18.04 -11.52
C LEU A 41 -3.47 16.51 -11.38
N SER A 42 -3.50 15.99 -10.16
CA SER A 42 -3.31 14.57 -9.84
C SER A 42 -4.29 14.02 -8.78
N PRO A 43 -5.60 14.29 -8.89
CA PRO A 43 -6.58 13.94 -7.87
C PRO A 43 -6.63 12.44 -7.53
N ASN A 44 -6.49 11.55 -8.52
CA ASN A 44 -6.57 10.11 -8.30
C ASN A 44 -5.29 9.54 -7.68
N VAL A 45 -4.12 10.14 -7.97
CA VAL A 45 -2.89 9.83 -7.23
C VAL A 45 -3.11 10.14 -5.74
N LEU A 46 -3.66 11.31 -5.43
CA LEU A 46 -3.94 11.71 -4.04
C LEU A 46 -5.01 10.83 -3.38
N VAL A 47 -6.04 10.39 -4.11
CA VAL A 47 -7.02 9.42 -3.60
C VAL A 47 -6.33 8.13 -3.17
N ILE A 48 -5.45 7.56 -4.00
CA ILE A 48 -4.71 6.33 -3.68
C ILE A 48 -3.82 6.54 -2.44
N VAL A 49 -3.08 7.66 -2.38
CA VAL A 49 -2.20 7.98 -1.24
C VAL A 49 -3.00 8.17 0.05
N ARG A 50 -4.10 8.91 0.01
CA ARG A 50 -4.98 9.10 1.18
C ARG A 50 -5.62 7.79 1.61
N HIS A 51 -6.03 6.94 0.66
CA HIS A 51 -6.56 5.62 0.96
C HIS A 51 -5.52 4.77 1.68
N PHE A 52 -4.28 4.71 1.17
CA PHE A 52 -3.17 4.00 1.81
C PHE A 52 -2.95 4.46 3.26
N ASN A 53 -2.88 5.77 3.49
CA ASN A 53 -2.67 6.34 4.83
C ASN A 53 -3.85 6.07 5.76
N LYS A 54 -5.07 6.24 5.28
CA LYS A 54 -6.28 5.94 6.04
C LYS A 54 -6.32 4.47 6.45
N MET A 55 -6.07 3.55 5.52
CA MET A 55 -6.12 2.12 5.81
C MET A 55 -4.97 1.68 6.72
N THR A 56 -3.81 2.35 6.64
CA THR A 56 -2.70 2.15 7.60
C THR A 56 -3.13 2.53 9.02
N SER A 57 -3.81 3.66 9.18
CA SER A 57 -4.41 4.07 10.46
C SER A 57 -5.57 3.16 10.90
N TRP A 58 -6.35 2.60 9.97
CA TRP A 58 -7.40 1.64 10.28
C TRP A 58 -6.83 0.36 10.92
N VAL A 59 -5.72 -0.17 10.39
CA VAL A 59 -5.04 -1.34 10.96
C VAL A 59 -4.66 -1.09 12.42
N SER A 60 -3.99 0.02 12.71
CA SER A 60 -3.60 0.34 14.09
C SER A 60 -4.80 0.62 14.99
N THR A 61 -5.83 1.29 14.47
CA THR A 61 -7.08 1.57 15.19
C THR A 61 -7.77 0.27 15.62
N GLU A 62 -7.93 -0.70 14.71
CA GLU A 62 -8.57 -1.97 15.02
C GLU A 62 -7.79 -2.79 16.05
N ILE A 63 -6.45 -2.73 16.00
CA ILE A 63 -5.59 -3.38 16.99
C ILE A 63 -5.76 -2.71 18.37
N LEU A 64 -5.70 -1.38 18.44
CA LEU A 64 -5.77 -0.63 19.70
C LEU A 64 -7.17 -0.72 20.35
N ARG A 65 -8.25 -0.78 19.56
CA ARG A 65 -9.63 -0.90 20.09
C ARG A 65 -9.89 -2.23 20.83
N LYS A 66 -9.20 -3.31 20.47
CA LYS A 66 -9.49 -4.66 21.00
C LYS A 66 -8.54 -5.00 22.14
N LYS A 67 -8.93 -4.66 23.37
CA LYS A 67 -8.10 -4.89 24.57
C LYS A 67 -7.75 -6.37 24.80
N SER A 68 -8.75 -7.25 24.89
CA SER A 68 -8.58 -8.66 25.28
C SER A 68 -8.27 -9.61 24.12
N SER A 69 -8.50 -9.20 22.88
CA SER A 69 -8.32 -10.04 21.68
C SER A 69 -7.30 -9.48 20.68
N ARG A 70 -6.40 -8.60 21.15
CA ARG A 70 -5.43 -7.88 20.32
C ARG A 70 -4.53 -8.80 19.52
N THR A 71 -4.01 -9.83 20.17
CA THR A 71 -3.14 -10.85 19.58
C THR A 71 -3.86 -11.58 18.43
N GLN A 72 -5.16 -11.83 18.56
CA GLN A 72 -6.00 -12.42 17.51
C GLN A 72 -6.21 -11.44 16.34
N VAL A 73 -6.41 -10.15 16.62
CA VAL A 73 -6.53 -9.10 15.60
C VAL A 73 -5.25 -9.00 14.77
N ILE A 74 -4.07 -8.95 15.42
CA ILE A 74 -2.77 -8.95 14.72
C ILE A 74 -2.60 -10.22 13.88
N LYS A 75 -2.91 -11.40 14.44
CA LYS A 75 -2.86 -12.67 13.68
C LYS A 75 -3.74 -12.60 12.42
N LYS A 76 -4.93 -12.03 12.53
CA LYS A 76 -5.87 -11.92 11.42
C LYS A 76 -5.37 -10.92 10.37
N PHE A 77 -4.76 -9.80 10.75
CA PHE A 77 -4.08 -8.92 9.80
C PHE A 77 -2.93 -9.60 9.06
N ILE A 78 -2.15 -10.44 9.74
CA ILE A 78 -1.10 -11.25 9.09
C ILE A 78 -1.72 -12.22 8.07
N GLN A 79 -2.85 -12.85 8.40
CA GLN A 79 -3.58 -13.71 7.45
C GLN A 79 -4.11 -12.90 6.25
N ILE A 80 -4.68 -11.72 6.47
CA ILE A 80 -5.14 -10.84 5.39
C ILE A 80 -3.95 -10.46 4.49
N ALA A 81 -2.81 -10.07 5.06
CA ALA A 81 -1.61 -9.74 4.29
C ALA A 81 -1.10 -10.92 3.45
N GLN A 82 -1.17 -12.15 3.99
CA GLN A 82 -0.83 -13.36 3.24
C GLN A 82 -1.78 -13.57 2.06
N ILE A 83 -3.09 -13.42 2.27
CA ILE A 83 -4.08 -13.57 1.19
C ILE A 83 -3.88 -12.48 0.13
N CYS A 84 -3.60 -11.24 0.54
CA CYS A 84 -3.24 -10.16 -0.37
C CYS A 84 -1.99 -10.50 -1.21
N LEU A 85 -0.96 -11.13 -0.61
CA LEU A 85 0.21 -11.62 -1.35
C LEU A 85 -0.17 -12.64 -2.42
N GLU A 86 -1.00 -13.62 -2.07
CA GLU A 86 -1.48 -14.69 -2.96
C GLU A 86 -2.32 -14.13 -4.11
N MET A 87 -3.13 -13.10 -3.83
CA MET A 87 -3.89 -12.35 -4.83
C MET A 87 -3.04 -11.38 -5.65
N CYS A 88 -1.77 -11.15 -5.26
CA CYS A 88 -0.95 -10.07 -5.82
C CYS A 88 -1.55 -8.67 -5.63
N ASN A 89 -2.31 -8.48 -4.56
CA ASN A 89 -2.61 -7.14 -4.06
C ASN A 89 -1.47 -6.68 -3.14
N PHE A 90 -0.47 -6.04 -3.73
CA PHE A 90 0.71 -5.60 -3.01
C PHE A 90 0.46 -4.32 -2.20
N SER A 91 -0.44 -3.45 -2.66
CA SER A 91 -0.79 -2.20 -1.98
C SER A 91 -1.43 -2.47 -0.61
N SER A 92 -2.51 -3.24 -0.55
CA SER A 92 -3.16 -3.60 0.72
C SER A 92 -2.27 -4.42 1.65
N LEU A 93 -1.39 -5.26 1.09
CA LEU A 93 -0.38 -5.95 1.90
C LEU A 93 0.54 -4.94 2.58
N MET A 94 1.04 -3.95 1.84
CA MET A 94 1.94 -2.94 2.37
C MET A 94 1.24 -2.03 3.38
N VAL A 95 -0.03 -1.68 3.15
CA VAL A 95 -0.88 -1.00 4.15
C VAL A 95 -0.86 -1.73 5.49
N ILE A 96 -1.01 -3.05 5.48
CA ILE A 96 -1.01 -3.86 6.71
C ILE A 96 0.37 -3.88 7.35
N LEU A 97 1.44 -4.07 6.57
CA LEU A 97 2.81 -4.04 7.10
C LEU A 97 3.11 -2.67 7.75
N SER A 98 2.81 -1.57 7.06
CA SER A 98 2.98 -0.22 7.57
C SER A 98 2.18 0.00 8.85
N GLY A 99 0.93 -0.47 8.91
CA GLY A 99 0.09 -0.35 10.10
C GLY A 99 0.64 -1.11 11.31
N LEU A 100 1.21 -2.29 11.09
CA LEU A 100 1.87 -3.10 12.11
C LEU A 100 3.22 -2.50 12.57
N GLU A 101 3.86 -1.69 11.72
CA GLU A 101 5.15 -1.03 11.99
C GLU A 101 5.01 0.33 12.67
N LEU A 102 3.82 0.91 12.72
CA LEU A 102 3.55 2.13 13.47
C LEU A 102 4.02 1.99 14.93
N THR A 103 4.68 3.04 15.45
CA THR A 103 5.24 3.06 16.80
C THR A 103 4.21 2.72 17.87
N VAL A 104 2.95 3.14 17.69
CA VAL A 104 1.83 2.85 18.59
C VAL A 104 1.50 1.35 18.68
N ILE A 105 1.88 0.56 17.68
CA ILE A 105 1.72 -0.91 17.66
C ILE A 105 3.01 -1.61 18.04
N THR A 106 4.16 -1.22 17.48
CA THR A 106 5.45 -1.89 17.74
C THR A 106 5.91 -1.77 19.20
N ARG A 107 5.46 -0.74 19.92
CA ARG A 107 5.76 -0.57 21.35
C ARG A 107 5.03 -1.55 22.28
N LEU A 108 4.00 -2.25 21.80
CA LEU A 108 3.19 -3.19 22.59
C LEU A 108 3.95 -4.51 22.81
N ARG A 109 5.02 -4.46 23.62
CA ARG A 109 5.99 -5.55 23.79
C ARG A 109 5.32 -6.84 24.25
N ARG A 110 4.41 -6.78 25.24
CA ARG A 110 3.73 -7.97 25.77
C ARG A 110 2.86 -8.62 24.69
N THR A 111 2.13 -7.80 23.94
CA THR A 111 1.34 -8.27 22.81
C THR A 111 2.22 -8.96 21.76
N TRP A 112 3.36 -8.36 21.40
CA TRP A 112 4.27 -8.95 20.41
C TRP A 112 4.94 -10.23 20.90
N GLU A 113 5.24 -10.37 22.19
CA GLU A 113 5.74 -11.62 22.77
C GLU A 113 4.75 -12.77 22.55
N GLU A 114 3.45 -12.53 22.75
CA GLU A 114 2.40 -13.52 22.47
C GLU A 114 2.23 -13.83 20.97
N VAL A 115 2.42 -12.84 20.10
CA VAL A 115 2.36 -13.05 18.64
C VAL A 115 3.56 -13.87 18.16
N LYS A 116 4.76 -13.59 18.67
CA LYS A 116 6.02 -14.23 18.24
C LYS A 116 6.05 -15.74 18.43
N VAL A 117 5.36 -16.25 19.45
CA VAL A 117 5.27 -17.71 19.68
C VAL A 117 4.29 -18.40 18.73
N LYS A 118 3.50 -17.66 17.94
CA LYS A 118 2.52 -18.22 17.00
C LYS A 118 3.13 -18.42 15.61
N LYS A 119 2.65 -19.45 14.89
CA LYS A 119 3.08 -19.77 13.52
C LYS A 119 2.93 -18.60 12.54
N CYS A 120 1.95 -17.71 12.75
CA CYS A 120 1.73 -16.53 11.89
C CYS A 120 2.92 -15.55 11.92
N PHE A 121 3.72 -15.51 13.00
CA PHE A 121 4.86 -14.61 13.05
C PHE A 121 5.91 -14.93 11.97
N LYS A 122 6.18 -16.21 11.72
CA LYS A 122 7.07 -16.64 10.62
C LYS A 122 6.56 -16.21 9.24
N ILE A 123 5.24 -16.19 9.07
CA ILE A 123 4.59 -15.72 7.83
C ILE A 123 4.84 -14.20 7.68
N LEU A 124 4.65 -13.44 8.75
CA LEU A 124 4.95 -12.00 8.77
C LEU A 124 6.42 -11.72 8.42
N GLU A 125 7.37 -12.45 9.02
CA GLU A 125 8.80 -12.28 8.72
C GLU A 125 9.13 -12.56 7.25
N LYS A 126 8.56 -13.63 6.68
CA LYS A 126 8.70 -13.94 5.26
C LYS A 126 8.17 -12.81 4.39
N ILE A 127 6.95 -12.33 4.67
CA ILE A 127 6.34 -11.23 3.92
C ILE A 127 7.21 -9.97 4.03
N LYS A 128 7.70 -9.60 5.21
CA LYS A 128 8.60 -8.45 5.38
C LYS A 128 9.88 -8.55 4.54
N ASN A 129 10.44 -9.75 4.41
CA ASN A 129 11.62 -9.97 3.58
C ASN A 129 11.32 -9.79 2.07
N GLU A 130 10.17 -10.24 1.60
CA GLU A 130 9.74 -10.04 0.20
C GLU A 130 9.50 -8.55 -0.13
N PHE A 131 9.11 -7.74 0.86
CA PHE A 131 8.80 -6.32 0.71
C PHE A 131 9.87 -5.39 1.32
N SER A 132 11.07 -5.92 1.54
CA SER A 132 12.19 -5.15 2.07
C SER A 132 12.57 -3.99 1.13
N LEU A 133 12.98 -2.87 1.73
CA LEU A 133 13.53 -1.71 1.01
C LEU A 133 14.92 -1.98 0.40
N SER A 134 15.54 -3.13 0.72
CA SER A 134 16.88 -3.48 0.27
C SER A 134 17.00 -3.51 -1.26
N SER A 135 18.12 -2.97 -1.75
CA SER A 135 18.44 -2.93 -3.19
C SER A 135 17.29 -2.38 -4.05
N ASN A 136 16.67 -1.27 -3.62
CA ASN A 136 15.55 -0.63 -4.31
C ASN A 136 14.36 -1.61 -4.52
N TYR A 137 13.88 -2.22 -3.44
CA TYR A 137 12.74 -3.15 -3.48
C TYR A 137 12.96 -4.37 -4.38
N LYS A 138 14.17 -4.95 -4.41
CA LYS A 138 14.54 -6.03 -5.36
C LYS A 138 13.54 -7.19 -5.36
N ASN A 139 13.18 -7.71 -4.20
CA ASN A 139 12.28 -8.87 -4.08
C ASN A 139 10.87 -8.55 -4.57
N TYR A 140 10.31 -7.41 -4.16
CA TYR A 140 9.03 -6.90 -4.67
C TYR A 140 9.06 -6.72 -6.19
N ARG A 141 10.14 -6.16 -6.76
CA ARG A 141 10.26 -5.98 -8.22
C ARG A 141 10.29 -7.31 -8.98
N LEU A 142 10.87 -8.38 -8.40
CA LEU A 142 10.79 -9.72 -8.98
C LEU A 142 9.36 -10.26 -8.97
N LEU A 143 8.60 -10.05 -7.89
CA LEU A 143 7.18 -10.42 -7.83
C LEU A 143 6.34 -9.62 -8.83
N TYR A 144 6.60 -8.32 -8.94
CA TYR A 144 5.99 -7.43 -9.93
C TYR A 144 6.21 -7.96 -11.35
N GLN A 145 7.46 -8.25 -11.70
CA GLN A 145 7.81 -8.74 -13.04
C GLN A 145 7.13 -10.08 -13.35
N LYS A 146 7.12 -11.00 -12.37
CA LYS A 146 6.40 -12.27 -12.49
C LYS A 146 4.90 -12.08 -12.74
N CYS A 147 4.26 -11.06 -12.15
CA CYS A 147 2.85 -10.77 -12.42
C CYS A 147 2.64 -10.22 -13.83
N ILE A 148 3.55 -9.37 -14.30
CA ILE A 148 3.52 -8.85 -15.67
C ILE A 148 3.60 -10.00 -16.68
N GLU A 149 4.60 -10.87 -16.56
CA GLU A 149 4.87 -12.01 -17.45
C GLU A 149 3.71 -13.00 -17.50
N ASN A 150 3.16 -13.35 -16.34
CA ASN A 150 2.05 -14.30 -16.24
C ASN A 150 0.69 -13.70 -16.57
N LYS A 151 0.63 -12.43 -17.00
CA LYS A 151 -0.61 -11.69 -17.30
C LYS A 151 -1.63 -11.72 -16.14
N LYS A 152 -1.17 -11.88 -14.90
CA LYS A 152 -2.01 -11.96 -13.71
C LYS A 152 -2.55 -10.56 -13.35
N PRO A 153 -3.81 -10.40 -12.92
CA PRO A 153 -4.25 -9.16 -12.29
C PRO A 153 -3.47 -8.93 -10.98
N PHE A 154 -3.00 -7.71 -10.76
CA PHE A 154 -2.28 -7.35 -9.55
C PHE A 154 -2.41 -5.85 -9.27
N ILE A 155 -2.24 -5.44 -8.00
CA ILE A 155 -2.22 -4.05 -7.58
C ILE A 155 -0.79 -3.71 -7.12
N PRO A 156 -0.07 -2.81 -7.83
CA PRO A 156 1.31 -2.46 -7.48
C PRO A 156 1.39 -1.50 -6.30
N LEU A 157 2.58 -1.38 -5.72
CA LEU A 157 2.94 -0.28 -4.85
C LEU A 157 3.09 1.00 -5.68
N LEU A 158 2.06 1.85 -5.71
CA LEU A 158 2.10 3.09 -6.49
C LEU A 158 3.30 3.97 -6.10
N ALA A 159 3.67 4.01 -4.81
CA ALA A 159 4.84 4.77 -4.33
C ALA A 159 6.15 4.38 -5.05
N VAL A 160 6.35 3.09 -5.34
CA VAL A 160 7.56 2.62 -6.06
C VAL A 160 7.53 3.08 -7.52
N HIS A 161 6.36 3.06 -8.15
CA HIS A 161 6.21 3.60 -9.51
C HIS A 161 6.41 5.11 -9.58
N LEU A 162 5.84 5.86 -8.63
CA LEU A 162 6.05 7.31 -8.57
C LEU A 162 7.53 7.64 -8.35
N GLN A 163 8.21 6.88 -7.47
CA GLN A 163 9.66 7.00 -7.28
C GLN A 163 10.42 6.77 -8.59
N ASP A 164 10.09 5.73 -9.36
CA ASP A 164 10.73 5.47 -10.66
C ASP A 164 10.51 6.61 -11.65
N ILE A 165 9.32 7.22 -11.68
CA ILE A 165 9.03 8.38 -12.54
C ILE A 165 9.83 9.60 -12.09
N VAL A 166 10.00 9.84 -10.78
CA VAL A 166 10.89 10.89 -10.27
C VAL A 166 12.32 10.65 -10.74
N PHE A 167 12.83 9.42 -10.62
CA PHE A 167 14.18 9.08 -11.10
C PHE A 167 14.36 9.33 -12.59
N ILE A 168 13.38 8.97 -13.42
CA ILE A 168 13.40 9.28 -14.86
C ILE A 168 13.41 10.79 -15.09
N HIS A 169 12.57 11.53 -14.36
CA HIS A 169 12.40 12.97 -14.55
C HIS A 169 13.63 13.77 -14.12
N GLU A 170 14.21 13.47 -12.96
CA GLU A 170 15.34 14.19 -12.38
C GLU A 170 16.69 13.69 -12.91
N GLY A 171 16.79 12.41 -13.28
CA GLY A 171 18.02 11.80 -13.78
C GLY A 171 18.34 12.11 -15.25
N ASN A 172 17.39 12.63 -16.02
CA ASN A 172 17.54 12.87 -17.45
C ASN A 172 17.19 14.31 -17.83
N GLN A 173 18.00 14.95 -18.67
CA GLN A 173 17.71 16.29 -19.19
C GLN A 173 16.55 16.26 -20.19
N ASP A 174 15.74 17.32 -20.24
CA ASP A 174 14.62 17.44 -21.19
C ASP A 174 15.08 17.61 -22.65
N TYR A 175 16.29 18.15 -22.85
CA TYR A 175 16.88 18.43 -24.15
C TYR A 175 18.26 17.79 -24.24
N THR A 176 18.58 17.19 -25.38
CA THR A 176 19.96 16.75 -25.71
C THR A 176 20.81 17.93 -26.17
N ASN A 177 20.18 18.94 -26.78
CA ASN A 177 20.77 20.23 -27.07
C ASN A 177 19.74 21.33 -26.79
N LYS A 178 20.01 22.19 -25.81
CA LYS A 178 19.11 23.29 -25.42
C LYS A 178 19.13 24.44 -26.42
N GLU A 179 20.23 24.68 -27.13
CA GLU A 179 20.36 25.79 -28.08
C GLU A 179 19.52 25.55 -29.35
N THR A 180 19.42 24.28 -29.76
CA THR A 180 18.61 23.87 -30.92
C THR A 180 17.22 23.37 -30.52
N GLU A 181 16.86 23.45 -29.23
CA GLU A 181 15.62 22.92 -28.66
C GLU A 181 15.36 21.44 -29.01
N THR A 182 16.43 20.64 -29.14
CA THR A 182 16.32 19.22 -29.48
C THR A 182 15.91 18.41 -28.25
N PHE A 183 14.68 17.89 -28.24
CA PHE A 183 14.16 17.08 -27.14
C PHE A 183 14.91 15.77 -26.92
N ASN A 184 14.99 15.37 -25.66
CA ASN A 184 15.49 14.07 -25.26
C ASN A 184 14.40 12.98 -25.41
N PHE A 185 14.34 12.36 -26.59
CA PHE A 185 13.41 11.27 -26.87
C PHE A 185 13.66 10.03 -26.01
N GLU A 186 14.88 9.80 -25.51
CA GLU A 186 15.16 8.68 -24.60
C GLU A 186 14.43 8.87 -23.27
N LYS A 187 14.50 10.06 -22.68
CA LYS A 187 13.71 10.42 -21.48
C LYS A 187 12.21 10.22 -21.70
N ILE A 188 11.70 10.70 -22.84
CA ILE A 188 10.28 10.57 -23.19
C ILE A 188 9.90 9.09 -23.31
N THR A 189 10.75 8.28 -23.95
CA THR A 189 10.53 6.83 -24.13
C THR A 189 10.52 6.11 -22.77
N MET A 190 11.48 6.38 -21.89
CA MET A 190 11.52 5.79 -20.54
C MET A 190 10.24 6.11 -19.75
N PHE A 191 9.77 7.36 -19.81
CA PHE A 191 8.50 7.74 -19.19
C PHE A 191 7.31 7.02 -19.83
N ALA A 192 7.27 6.98 -21.16
CA ALA A 192 6.22 6.31 -21.93
C ALA A 192 6.12 4.82 -21.58
N ASP A 193 7.25 4.12 -21.47
CA ASP A 193 7.29 2.71 -21.08
C ASP A 193 6.75 2.50 -19.66
N SER A 194 7.16 3.34 -18.71
CA SER A 194 6.69 3.29 -17.32
C SER A 194 5.17 3.45 -17.23
N VAL A 195 4.61 4.46 -17.90
CA VAL A 195 3.15 4.68 -17.90
C VAL A 195 2.41 3.62 -18.72
N HIS A 196 3.01 3.10 -19.80
CA HIS A 196 2.42 2.03 -20.59
C HIS A 196 2.22 0.77 -19.75
N GLN A 197 3.23 0.36 -18.98
CA GLN A 197 3.10 -0.76 -18.05
C GLN A 197 1.94 -0.57 -17.07
N LEU A 198 1.81 0.63 -16.49
CA LEU A 198 0.70 0.94 -15.59
C LEU A 198 -0.66 0.79 -16.29
N THR A 199 -0.80 1.27 -17.53
CA THR A 199 -2.04 1.10 -18.30
C THR A 199 -2.35 -0.36 -18.64
N LEU A 200 -1.33 -1.21 -18.83
CA LEU A 200 -1.52 -2.66 -19.02
C LEU A 200 -2.05 -3.32 -17.75
N ILE A 201 -1.59 -2.89 -16.58
CA ILE A 201 -2.07 -3.38 -15.28
C ILE A 201 -3.54 -2.98 -15.08
N GLN A 202 -3.90 -1.72 -15.34
CA GLN A 202 -5.27 -1.19 -15.18
C GLN A 202 -6.33 -1.96 -15.99
N LYS A 203 -5.93 -2.55 -17.12
CA LYS A 203 -6.83 -3.35 -17.98
C LYS A 203 -7.12 -4.75 -17.43
N ARG A 204 -6.33 -5.23 -16.47
CA ARG A 204 -6.52 -6.55 -15.87
C ARG A 204 -7.53 -6.44 -14.74
N SER A 205 -8.45 -7.38 -14.66
CA SER A 205 -9.43 -7.44 -13.57
C SER A 205 -9.27 -8.71 -12.77
N TYR A 206 -9.53 -8.62 -11.46
CA TYR A 206 -9.56 -9.77 -10.59
C TYR A 206 -10.82 -10.63 -10.79
N GLY A 207 -11.89 -10.08 -11.36
CA GLY A 207 -13.15 -10.80 -11.55
C GLY A 207 -13.83 -11.19 -10.22
N LEU A 208 -13.51 -10.50 -9.13
CA LEU A 208 -14.12 -10.76 -7.83
C LEU A 208 -15.58 -10.32 -7.83
N LYS A 209 -16.43 -11.10 -7.17
CA LYS A 209 -17.81 -10.73 -6.91
C LYS A 209 -17.87 -9.91 -5.63
N VAL A 210 -18.73 -8.91 -5.62
CA VAL A 210 -19.02 -8.14 -4.41
C VAL A 210 -19.95 -8.97 -3.53
N GLU A 211 -19.50 -9.30 -2.33
CA GLU A 211 -20.28 -10.01 -1.31
C GLU A 211 -20.42 -9.12 -0.08
N SER A 212 -21.61 -8.92 0.49
CA SER A 212 -21.80 -7.98 1.63
C SER A 212 -21.37 -6.53 1.30
N PRO A 213 -22.00 -5.86 0.31
CA PRO A 213 -21.57 -4.54 -0.19
C PRO A 213 -21.55 -3.44 0.89
N GLU A 214 -22.41 -3.54 1.90
CA GLU A 214 -22.40 -2.72 3.10
C GLU A 214 -21.01 -2.68 3.77
N PHE A 215 -20.26 -3.78 3.77
CA PHE A 215 -18.93 -3.81 4.37
C PHE A 215 -17.90 -2.99 3.59
N ILE A 216 -18.02 -2.88 2.26
CA ILE A 216 -17.19 -1.95 1.48
C ILE A 216 -17.46 -0.51 1.94
N THR A 217 -18.73 -0.18 2.14
CA THR A 217 -19.15 1.15 2.61
C THR A 217 -18.59 1.44 4.01
N ASP A 218 -18.61 0.45 4.90
CA ASP A 218 -18.01 0.54 6.23
C ASP A 218 -16.49 0.76 6.17
N LEU A 219 -15.77 0.03 5.31
CA LEU A 219 -14.33 0.21 5.13
C LEU A 219 -14.00 1.61 4.60
N VAL A 220 -14.73 2.07 3.58
CA VAL A 220 -14.52 3.39 2.98
C VAL A 220 -14.86 4.51 3.96
N SER A 221 -15.88 4.34 4.80
CA SER A 221 -16.31 5.35 5.78
C SER A 221 -15.68 5.17 7.18
N CYS A 222 -14.81 4.18 7.38
CA CYS A 222 -14.32 3.84 8.71
C CYS A 222 -13.66 5.04 9.43
N LYS A 223 -13.98 5.19 10.72
CA LYS A 223 -13.34 6.16 11.61
C LYS A 223 -12.06 5.57 12.18
N THR A 224 -10.94 6.21 11.91
CA THR A 224 -9.62 5.87 12.42
C THR A 224 -9.22 6.82 13.54
N TYR A 225 -8.36 6.37 14.44
CA TYR A 225 -7.72 7.27 15.40
C TYR A 225 -6.81 8.26 14.68
N THR A 226 -6.78 9.48 15.21
CA THR A 226 -5.69 10.42 14.99
C THR A 226 -4.40 9.88 15.61
N GLU A 227 -3.25 10.42 15.20
CA GLU A 227 -1.95 10.03 15.78
C GLU A 227 -1.92 10.20 17.30
N LYS A 228 -2.50 11.30 17.80
CA LYS A 228 -2.60 11.59 19.23
C LYS A 228 -3.46 10.55 19.95
N GLU A 229 -4.67 10.28 19.46
CA GLU A 229 -5.57 9.27 20.06
C GLU A 229 -4.94 7.88 20.06
N ALA A 230 -4.32 7.48 18.95
CA ALA A 230 -3.66 6.18 18.83
C ALA A 230 -2.51 6.04 19.83
N TYR A 231 -1.74 7.12 20.02
CA TYR A 231 -0.64 7.16 20.97
C TYR A 231 -1.12 7.08 22.42
N GLU A 232 -2.16 7.85 22.78
CA GLU A 232 -2.78 7.81 24.10
C GLU A 232 -3.38 6.43 24.42
N GLU A 233 -4.11 5.83 23.48
CA GLU A 233 -4.65 4.48 23.67
C GLU A 233 -3.56 3.43 23.80
N SER A 234 -2.50 3.52 22.99
CA SER A 234 -1.35 2.64 23.11
C SER A 234 -0.71 2.73 24.51
N LEU A 235 -0.55 3.95 25.05
CA LEU A 235 0.00 4.17 26.39
C LEU A 235 -0.89 3.60 27.50
N LYS A 236 -2.21 3.73 27.38
CA LYS A 236 -3.17 3.13 28.33
C LYS A 236 -3.09 1.61 28.33
N ILE A 237 -2.87 1.03 27.16
CA ILE A 237 -2.80 -0.42 26.95
C ILE A 237 -1.54 -1.03 27.57
N GLU A 238 -0.38 -0.48 27.24
CA GLU A 238 0.91 -0.91 27.78
C GLU A 238 1.68 0.35 28.19
N PRO A 239 1.64 0.75 29.48
CA PRO A 239 2.33 1.93 29.97
C PRO A 239 3.85 1.86 29.77
N ARG A 240 4.51 3.02 29.72
CA ARG A 240 5.98 3.06 29.80
C ARG A 240 6.40 2.46 31.14
N LYS A 241 7.43 1.60 31.15
CA LYS A 241 8.05 1.18 32.41
C LYS A 241 8.50 2.44 33.14
N GLN A 242 7.99 2.68 34.34
CA GLN A 242 8.62 3.60 35.28
C GLN A 242 9.94 2.92 35.68
N ASN A 243 11.05 3.58 35.37
CA ASN A 243 12.36 3.18 35.88
C ASN A 243 12.44 3.50 37.36
#